data_AF-A0A6L9QND0-F1
#
_entry.id   AF-A0A6L9QND0-F1
#
_cell.length_a   1.000
_cell.length_b   1.000
_cell.length_c   1.000
_cell.angle_alpha   90.00
_cell.angle_beta   90.00
_cell.angle_gamma   90.00
#
_symmetry.space_group_name_H-M   'P 1'
#
loop_
_entity.id
_entity.type
_entity.pdbx_description
1 polymer ?
#
loop_
_entity_poly.entity_id
_entity_poly.type
_entity_poly.pdbx_seq_one_letter_code
_entity_poly.pdbx_strand_id
1 'polypeptide(L)'
;AAVQRAAEVVAGKHLVYRAGGAAVLVAALTAPLLAAGFWVAGGAGGPLGKLDPDTVPVFLHAPGGPRTLVLHREPTGRISYTILRDDRPRLGESEVTAGDEAEDRMDDLVEGMAAGREGDDGPALTRMGVQYLLVPHPKKDPITKVLDASPELTRLSRTGTFAVWRLQATSARMMLVQGSTVTPLPAGRINARVQIPAGTGERTLLLAEPADDGWKATLNGRELKAHTVDGWAQGYDIPPAGGEFKLARSMSMRHTWVVIQGIAVLVVLVLALPGAQADNLVFTGDRERRRRGRRGGRRGRRRATGAHVQHGTPLALEPPKEPSPEEVS
;
A
#
# COMPACT_ATOMS: atom_id res chain seq x y z
N ALA A 1 18.01 -35.68 41.08
CA ALA A 1 19.42 -35.24 41.01
C ALA A 1 19.57 -33.94 40.22
N ALA A 2 19.97 -33.95 38.94
CA ALA A 2 20.30 -32.73 38.18
C ALA A 2 19.16 -31.69 38.16
N VAL A 3 17.94 -32.11 37.85
CA VAL A 3 16.75 -31.22 37.79
C VAL A 3 16.42 -30.56 39.14
N GLN A 4 16.69 -31.23 40.27
CA GLN A 4 16.48 -30.64 41.60
C GLN A 4 17.49 -29.52 41.90
N ARG A 5 18.77 -29.69 41.51
CA ARG A 5 19.77 -28.63 41.64
C ARG A 5 19.48 -27.44 40.72
N ALA A 6 18.86 -27.66 39.56
CA ALA A 6 18.39 -26.57 38.72
C ALA A 6 17.25 -25.77 39.39
N ALA A 7 16.30 -26.44 40.06
CA ALA A 7 15.24 -25.79 40.82
C ALA A 7 15.77 -24.96 42.01
N GLU A 8 16.79 -25.44 42.72
CA GLU A 8 17.43 -24.68 43.82
C GLU A 8 18.11 -23.38 43.34
N VAL A 9 18.65 -23.35 42.12
CA VAL A 9 19.22 -22.12 41.52
C VAL A 9 18.13 -21.09 41.21
N VAL A 10 16.94 -21.53 40.77
CA VAL A 10 15.79 -20.64 40.50
C VAL A 10 15.11 -20.16 41.79
N ALA A 11 15.24 -20.89 42.90
CA ALA A 11 14.82 -20.44 44.23
C ALA A 11 15.74 -19.35 44.83
N GLY A 12 16.92 -19.12 44.25
CA GLY A 12 17.80 -18.01 44.61
C GLY A 12 17.21 -16.64 44.23
N LYS A 13 17.45 -15.61 45.06
CA LYS A 13 17.00 -14.22 44.81
C LYS A 13 17.79 -13.55 43.66
N HIS A 14 17.71 -14.09 42.44
CA HIS A 14 18.45 -13.57 41.30
C HIS A 14 17.78 -12.32 40.70
N LEU A 15 17.97 -11.22 41.43
CA LEU A 15 17.80 -9.83 41.00
C LEU A 15 18.32 -9.61 39.57
N VAL A 16 19.40 -10.29 39.18
CA VAL A 16 20.02 -10.29 37.85
C VAL A 16 19.02 -10.58 36.71
N TYR A 17 18.11 -11.56 36.86
CA TYR A 17 17.14 -11.86 35.79
C TYR A 17 16.02 -10.82 35.70
N ARG A 18 15.56 -10.28 36.84
CA ARG A 18 14.57 -9.19 36.86
C ARG A 18 15.18 -7.87 36.38
N ALA A 19 16.46 -7.62 36.69
CA ALA A 19 17.23 -6.49 36.20
C ALA A 19 17.55 -6.62 34.70
N GLY A 20 17.86 -7.82 34.21
CA GLY A 20 18.02 -8.09 32.78
C GLY A 20 16.73 -7.85 31.99
N GLY A 21 15.61 -8.41 32.45
CA GLY A 21 14.30 -8.16 31.84
C GLY A 21 13.91 -6.67 31.89
N ALA A 22 14.15 -5.98 33.01
CA ALA A 22 13.92 -4.54 33.12
C ALA A 22 14.85 -3.72 32.21
N ALA A 23 16.12 -4.11 32.05
CA ALA A 23 17.07 -3.44 31.17
C ALA A 23 16.67 -3.58 29.70
N VAL A 24 16.19 -4.76 29.27
CA VAL A 24 15.64 -4.96 27.92
C VAL A 24 14.36 -4.12 27.72
N LEU A 25 13.47 -4.06 28.72
CA LEU A 25 12.27 -3.22 28.66
C LEU A 25 12.60 -1.72 28.58
N VAL A 26 13.55 -1.24 29.38
CA VAL A 26 14.04 0.15 29.33
C VAL A 26 14.69 0.44 27.98
N ALA A 27 15.56 -0.44 27.47
CA ALA A 27 16.19 -0.30 26.16
C ALA A 27 15.17 -0.21 25.02
N ALA A 28 14.17 -1.10 25.02
CA ALA A 28 13.08 -1.13 24.04
C ALA A 28 12.18 0.12 24.12
N LEU A 29 12.03 0.73 25.30
CA LEU A 29 11.27 1.97 25.48
C LEU A 29 12.09 3.24 25.19
N THR A 30 13.42 3.23 25.36
CA THR A 30 14.26 4.39 25.01
C THR A 30 14.17 4.76 23.54
N ALA A 31 14.13 3.80 22.61
CA ALA A 31 14.04 4.11 21.18
C ALA A 31 12.78 4.92 20.80
N PRO A 32 11.53 4.49 21.11
CA PRO A 32 10.33 5.27 20.82
C PRO A 32 10.21 6.55 21.66
N LEU A 33 10.70 6.57 22.91
CA LEU A 33 10.69 7.80 23.72
C LEU A 33 11.67 8.86 23.18
N LEU A 34 12.85 8.46 22.73
CA LEU A 34 13.81 9.36 22.07
C LEU A 34 13.28 9.81 20.70
N ALA A 35 12.67 8.92 19.91
CA ALA A 35 12.03 9.29 18.65
C ALA A 35 10.88 10.30 18.85
N ALA A 36 10.02 10.08 19.85
CA ALA A 36 8.96 11.03 20.20
C ALA A 36 9.53 12.36 20.71
N GLY A 37 10.55 12.34 21.56
CA GLY A 37 11.23 13.55 22.05
C GLY A 37 11.90 14.34 20.92
N PHE A 38 12.55 13.66 19.99
CA PHE A 38 13.20 14.28 18.82
C PHE A 38 12.16 14.85 17.84
N TRP A 39 11.01 14.17 17.66
CA TRP A 39 9.89 14.67 16.87
C TRP A 39 9.22 15.90 17.50
N VAL A 40 9.06 15.93 18.83
CA VAL A 40 8.54 17.12 19.55
C VAL A 40 9.55 18.27 19.49
N ALA A 41 10.86 18.00 19.61
CA ALA A 41 11.90 19.02 19.61
C ALA A 41 12.20 19.60 18.20
N GLY A 42 12.18 18.77 17.15
CA GLY A 42 12.24 19.23 15.75
C GLY A 42 10.91 19.81 15.26
N GLY A 43 9.81 19.44 15.91
CA GLY A 43 8.45 19.81 15.54
C GLY A 43 7.96 19.13 14.26
N ALA A 44 6.72 19.40 13.88
CA ALA A 44 6.13 18.96 12.61
C ALA A 44 6.67 19.77 11.38
N GLY A 45 7.83 20.41 11.51
CA GLY A 45 8.51 21.13 10.44
C GLY A 45 9.26 20.18 9.50
N GLY A 46 8.50 19.39 8.74
CA GLY A 46 9.07 18.56 7.67
C GLY A 46 9.69 19.39 6.54
N PRO A 47 10.28 18.75 5.51
CA PRO A 47 10.88 19.44 4.36
C PRO A 47 9.86 20.23 3.50
N LEU A 48 8.57 20.10 3.79
CA LEU A 48 7.50 20.86 3.19
C LEU A 48 7.45 22.26 3.83
N GLY A 49 7.94 23.26 3.10
CA GLY A 49 7.73 24.66 3.46
C GLY A 49 6.24 25.00 3.56
N LYS A 50 5.89 26.00 4.38
CA LYS A 50 4.53 26.54 4.39
C LYS A 50 4.19 27.07 2.99
N LEU A 51 3.19 26.48 2.33
CA LEU A 51 2.65 27.09 1.11
C LEU A 51 2.08 28.46 1.47
N ASP A 52 2.58 29.49 0.82
CA ASP A 52 1.96 30.81 0.81
C ASP A 52 0.62 30.68 0.06
N PRO A 53 -0.54 30.98 0.68
CA PRO A 53 -1.86 30.65 0.10
C PRO A 53 -2.14 31.24 -1.28
N ASP A 54 -1.42 32.30 -1.68
CA ASP A 54 -1.50 32.90 -3.03
C ASP A 54 -0.74 32.10 -4.12
N THR A 55 -0.06 30.99 -3.76
CA THR A 55 0.82 30.24 -4.68
C THR A 55 0.08 29.35 -5.68
N VAL A 56 -1.14 28.90 -5.36
CA VAL A 56 -1.92 27.98 -6.23
C VAL A 56 -3.10 28.75 -6.82
N PRO A 57 -3.10 29.07 -8.13
CA PRO A 57 -4.20 29.84 -8.73
C PRO A 57 -5.53 29.09 -8.67
N VAL A 58 -6.57 29.75 -8.18
CA VAL A 58 -7.96 29.24 -8.05
C VAL A 58 -8.50 28.63 -9.36
N PHE A 59 -7.95 29.03 -10.51
CA PHE A 59 -8.25 28.48 -11.83
C PHE A 59 -7.99 26.96 -11.99
N LEU A 60 -7.28 26.31 -11.07
CA LEU A 60 -7.13 24.85 -11.08
C LEU A 60 -8.43 24.11 -10.70
N HIS A 61 -9.41 24.77 -10.08
CA HIS A 61 -10.74 24.21 -9.78
C HIS A 61 -11.65 24.14 -11.02
N ALA A 62 -11.17 23.56 -12.12
CA ALA A 62 -11.95 23.38 -13.34
C ALA A 62 -12.94 22.20 -13.23
N PRO A 63 -14.17 22.31 -13.78
CA PRO A 63 -15.12 21.20 -13.84
C PRO A 63 -14.51 19.97 -14.54
N GLY A 64 -14.75 18.78 -14.00
CA GLY A 64 -14.15 17.53 -14.50
C GLY A 64 -12.79 17.18 -13.89
N GLY A 65 -12.26 18.02 -13.00
CA GLY A 65 -11.05 17.74 -12.21
C GLY A 65 -9.80 17.41 -13.03
N PRO A 66 -9.41 18.23 -14.03
CA PRO A 66 -8.18 18.02 -14.77
C PRO A 66 -6.94 18.25 -13.91
N ARG A 67 -5.82 17.74 -14.40
CA ARG A 67 -4.54 17.70 -13.70
C ARG A 67 -3.67 18.90 -14.07
N THR A 68 -2.77 19.23 -13.16
CA THR A 68 -1.69 20.19 -13.39
C THR A 68 -0.35 19.46 -13.42
N LEU A 69 0.38 19.62 -14.52
CA LEU A 69 1.72 19.09 -14.66
C LEU A 69 2.73 20.15 -14.19
N VAL A 70 3.37 19.92 -13.04
CA VAL A 70 4.46 20.80 -12.57
C VAL A 70 5.76 20.29 -13.17
N LEU A 71 6.43 21.12 -13.97
CA LEU A 71 7.70 20.78 -14.62
C LEU A 71 8.88 21.30 -13.79
N HIS A 72 9.89 20.47 -13.61
CA HIS A 72 11.11 20.79 -12.87
C HIS A 72 12.34 20.41 -13.72
N ARG A 73 13.16 21.39 -14.10
CA ARG A 73 14.46 21.12 -14.72
C ARG A 73 15.56 21.01 -13.67
N GLU A 74 16.25 19.88 -13.64
CA GLU A 74 17.44 19.68 -12.83
C GLU A 74 18.65 20.46 -13.39
N PRO A 75 19.66 20.78 -12.55
CA PRO A 75 20.95 21.30 -13.02
C PRO A 75 21.69 20.37 -13.99
N THR A 76 21.37 19.07 -13.98
CA THR A 76 21.87 18.04 -14.92
C THR A 76 21.34 18.23 -16.34
N GLY A 77 20.29 19.04 -16.53
CA GLY A 77 19.56 19.17 -17.78
C GLY A 77 18.39 18.19 -17.93
N ARG A 78 18.26 17.19 -17.05
CA ARG A 78 17.06 16.33 -16.95
C ARG A 78 15.83 17.19 -16.66
N ILE A 79 14.70 16.82 -17.24
CA ILE A 79 13.39 17.32 -16.84
C ILE A 79 12.71 16.21 -16.06
N SER A 80 12.18 16.55 -14.90
CA SER A 80 11.24 15.73 -14.14
C SER A 80 9.93 16.49 -14.00
N TYR A 81 8.86 15.79 -13.65
CA TYR A 81 7.55 16.41 -13.47
C TYR A 81 6.82 15.87 -12.25
N THR A 82 5.71 16.52 -11.90
CA THR A 82 4.82 16.08 -10.83
C THR A 82 3.37 16.33 -11.26
N ILE A 83 2.55 15.27 -11.26
CA ILE A 83 1.16 15.34 -11.69
C ILE A 83 0.27 15.65 -10.48
N LEU A 84 -0.14 16.91 -10.33
CA LEU A 84 -1.08 17.31 -9.27
C LEU A 84 -2.52 16.94 -9.67
N ARG A 85 -3.20 16.23 -8.77
CA ARG A 85 -4.54 15.64 -8.93
C ARG A 85 -5.44 16.11 -7.76
N ASP A 86 -6.09 17.27 -7.90
CA ASP A 86 -6.85 18.02 -6.85
C ASP A 86 -5.99 19.03 -6.03
N ASP A 87 -6.64 19.90 -5.25
CA ASP A 87 -6.04 21.10 -4.62
C ASP A 87 -5.17 20.83 -3.38
N ARG A 88 -5.38 19.69 -2.71
CA ARG A 88 -4.77 19.34 -1.42
C ARG A 88 -4.39 17.86 -1.38
N PRO A 89 -3.09 17.51 -1.30
CA PRO A 89 -2.70 16.13 -1.02
C PRO A 89 -3.20 15.74 0.38
N ARG A 90 -3.87 14.58 0.48
CA ARG A 90 -4.47 14.12 1.74
C ARG A 90 -3.67 12.97 2.34
N LEU A 91 -3.47 12.98 3.65
CA LEU A 91 -2.89 11.82 4.35
C LEU A 91 -3.83 10.61 4.20
N GLY A 92 -3.28 9.47 3.76
CA GLY A 92 -4.06 8.29 3.38
C GLY A 92 -4.64 8.33 1.96
N GLU A 93 -4.30 9.34 1.15
CA GLU A 93 -4.51 9.31 -0.29
C GLU A 93 -3.65 8.20 -0.91
N SER A 94 -4.30 7.23 -1.57
CA SER A 94 -3.59 6.24 -2.35
C SER A 94 -3.03 6.92 -3.60
N GLU A 95 -1.74 7.19 -3.57
CA GLU A 95 -0.93 7.36 -4.78
C GLU A 95 -1.17 6.10 -5.63
N VAL A 96 -1.87 6.29 -6.76
CA VAL A 96 -2.07 5.21 -7.72
C VAL A 96 -0.74 5.13 -8.46
N THR A 97 0.02 4.06 -8.20
CA THR A 97 1.17 3.68 -9.02
C THR A 97 0.78 3.85 -10.48
N ALA A 98 1.52 4.65 -11.24
CA ALA A 98 1.34 4.68 -12.68
C ALA A 98 1.54 3.24 -13.18
N GLY A 99 0.70 2.77 -14.11
CA GLY A 99 1.13 1.63 -14.92
C GLY A 99 2.33 2.11 -15.74
N ASP A 100 3.32 1.24 -15.93
CA ASP A 100 4.58 1.59 -16.60
C ASP A 100 4.28 2.27 -17.97
N GLU A 101 3.26 1.80 -18.70
CA GLU A 101 2.82 2.34 -20.00
C GLU A 101 2.19 3.74 -19.91
N ALA A 102 1.70 4.14 -18.74
CA ALA A 102 1.14 5.46 -18.46
C ALA A 102 2.21 6.48 -18.05
N GLU A 103 3.33 6.00 -17.49
CA GLU A 103 4.50 6.81 -17.13
C GLU A 103 5.38 7.01 -18.38
N ASP A 104 5.74 5.93 -19.09
CA ASP A 104 6.43 5.96 -20.40
C ASP A 104 5.76 6.94 -21.37
N ARG A 105 4.44 6.86 -21.51
CA ARG A 105 3.68 7.74 -22.40
C ARG A 105 3.67 9.21 -21.95
N MET A 106 3.76 9.47 -20.65
CA MET A 106 3.88 10.85 -20.15
C MET A 106 5.29 11.38 -20.42
N ASP A 107 6.32 10.57 -20.20
CA ASP A 107 7.72 10.92 -20.48
C ASP A 107 7.92 11.26 -21.97
N ASP A 108 7.43 10.44 -22.91
CA ASP A 108 7.45 10.68 -24.37
C ASP A 108 6.84 12.03 -24.80
N LEU A 109 5.76 12.45 -24.12
CA LEU A 109 5.03 13.69 -24.37
C LEU A 109 5.70 14.90 -23.71
N VAL A 110 6.26 14.72 -22.52
CA VAL A 110 7.00 15.77 -21.81
C VAL A 110 8.35 16.03 -22.47
N GLU A 111 9.06 15.00 -22.94
CA GLU A 111 10.26 15.16 -23.76
C GLU A 111 9.93 15.89 -25.06
N GLY A 112 8.89 15.46 -25.77
CA GLY A 112 8.44 16.10 -27.02
C GLY A 112 8.15 17.59 -26.86
N MET A 113 7.28 17.94 -25.92
CA MET A 113 6.96 19.32 -25.62
C MET A 113 8.18 20.12 -25.16
N ALA A 114 9.08 19.54 -24.37
CA ALA A 114 10.29 20.22 -23.90
C ALA A 114 11.35 20.41 -24.98
N ALA A 115 11.44 19.50 -25.96
CA ALA A 115 12.25 19.63 -27.16
C ALA A 115 11.68 20.65 -28.16
N GLY A 116 10.43 21.08 -27.98
CA GLY A 116 9.73 21.96 -28.92
C GLY A 116 9.26 21.20 -30.18
N ARG A 117 8.90 19.92 -30.04
CA ARG A 117 8.32 19.11 -31.12
C ARG A 117 7.03 19.76 -31.62
N GLU A 118 6.95 20.05 -32.92
CA GLU A 118 5.70 20.45 -33.57
C GLU A 118 4.87 19.19 -33.86
N GLY A 119 3.65 19.10 -33.33
CA GLY A 119 2.77 17.93 -33.47
C GLY A 119 1.68 17.86 -32.41
N ASP A 120 0.91 16.77 -32.37
CA ASP A 120 -0.27 16.57 -31.51
C ASP A 120 0.03 16.31 -30.01
N ASP A 121 1.21 16.72 -29.51
CA ASP A 121 1.64 16.44 -28.13
C ASP A 121 0.71 17.08 -27.08
N GLY A 122 0.20 18.30 -27.32
CA GLY A 122 -0.77 18.96 -26.45
C GLY A 122 -2.14 18.26 -26.40
N PRO A 123 -2.78 17.96 -27.53
CA PRO A 123 -3.96 17.08 -27.61
C PRO A 123 -3.74 15.75 -26.89
N ALA A 124 -2.58 15.10 -27.05
CA ALA A 124 -2.26 13.88 -26.33
C ALA A 124 -2.16 14.10 -24.81
N LEU A 125 -1.51 15.16 -24.33
CA LEU A 125 -1.48 15.55 -22.91
C LEU A 125 -2.88 15.85 -22.36
N THR A 126 -3.80 16.43 -23.14
CA THR A 126 -5.19 16.57 -22.70
C THR A 126 -5.89 15.23 -22.51
N ARG A 127 -5.56 14.22 -23.31
CA ARG A 127 -6.05 12.84 -23.12
C ARG A 127 -5.39 12.12 -21.93
N MET A 128 -4.16 12.52 -21.55
CA MET A 128 -3.56 12.20 -20.23
C MET A 128 -4.27 12.87 -19.03
N GLY A 129 -5.32 13.65 -19.27
CA GLY A 129 -6.08 14.36 -18.24
C GLY A 129 -5.39 15.64 -17.73
N VAL A 130 -4.34 16.13 -18.41
CA VAL A 130 -3.65 17.38 -18.09
C VAL A 130 -4.34 18.55 -18.78
N GLN A 131 -4.65 19.63 -18.05
CA GLN A 131 -5.17 20.89 -18.62
C GLN A 131 -4.19 22.05 -18.45
N TYR A 132 -3.35 22.01 -17.41
CA TYR A 132 -2.46 23.09 -17.00
C TYR A 132 -1.02 22.60 -16.85
N LEU A 133 -0.06 23.46 -17.20
CA LEU A 133 1.36 23.24 -17.01
C LEU A 133 1.91 24.37 -16.15
N LEU A 134 2.69 24.04 -15.11
CA LEU A 134 3.28 24.99 -14.17
C LEU A 134 4.80 24.86 -14.16
N VAL A 135 5.51 25.98 -14.33
CA VAL A 135 6.98 26.04 -14.24
C VAL A 135 7.37 26.92 -13.06
N PRO A 136 8.02 26.37 -12.01
CA PRO A 136 8.62 27.17 -10.94
C PRO A 136 9.79 28.01 -11.44
N HIS A 137 9.99 29.19 -10.86
CA HIS A 137 11.10 30.11 -11.17
C HIS A 137 11.32 30.37 -12.68
N PRO A 138 10.27 30.74 -13.45
CA PRO A 138 10.30 30.76 -14.92
C PRO A 138 11.31 31.75 -15.54
N LYS A 139 11.86 32.69 -14.75
CA LYS A 139 12.97 33.56 -15.18
C LYS A 139 14.30 32.82 -15.34
N LYS A 140 14.44 31.62 -14.75
CA LYS A 140 15.67 30.79 -14.79
C LYS A 140 15.51 29.55 -15.67
N ASP A 141 14.30 29.00 -15.79
CA ASP A 141 14.08 27.77 -16.56
C ASP A 141 13.92 28.08 -18.07
N PRO A 142 14.79 27.54 -18.95
CA PRO A 142 14.67 27.72 -20.39
C PRO A 142 13.37 27.16 -21.00
N ILE A 143 12.71 26.18 -20.36
CA ILE A 143 11.47 25.59 -20.87
C ILE A 143 10.35 26.64 -21.00
N THR A 144 10.39 27.70 -20.18
CA THR A 144 9.53 28.88 -20.26
C THR A 144 9.47 29.47 -21.67
N LYS A 145 10.57 29.44 -22.43
CA LYS A 145 10.61 29.95 -23.81
C LYS A 145 9.94 29.02 -24.81
N VAL A 146 10.02 27.71 -24.57
CA VAL A 146 9.39 26.68 -25.41
C VAL A 146 7.87 26.72 -25.21
N LEU A 147 7.42 26.80 -23.95
CA LEU A 147 6.00 26.93 -23.61
C LEU A 147 5.41 28.31 -24.02
N ASP A 148 6.22 29.38 -24.02
CA ASP A 148 5.82 30.69 -24.57
C ASP A 148 5.75 30.72 -26.11
N ALA A 149 6.34 29.73 -26.81
CA ALA A 149 6.35 29.63 -28.27
C ALA A 149 5.37 28.58 -28.83
N SER A 150 4.95 27.60 -28.02
CA SER A 150 3.99 26.57 -28.44
C SER A 150 2.63 27.18 -28.81
N PRO A 151 2.09 26.91 -30.01
CA PRO A 151 0.78 27.41 -30.43
C PRO A 151 -0.37 26.76 -29.65
N GLU A 152 -0.15 25.58 -29.06
CA GLU A 152 -1.19 24.81 -28.35
C GLU A 152 -1.41 25.28 -26.91
N LEU A 153 -0.57 26.20 -26.42
CA LEU A 153 -0.57 26.71 -25.05
C LEU A 153 -0.99 28.17 -24.99
N THR A 154 -1.82 28.51 -24.00
CA THR A 154 -2.14 29.89 -23.63
C THR A 154 -1.57 30.17 -22.24
N ARG A 155 -0.62 31.10 -22.12
CA ARG A 155 -0.06 31.51 -20.82
C ARG A 155 -1.10 32.28 -20.00
N LEU A 156 -1.51 31.72 -18.86
CA LEU A 156 -2.48 32.33 -17.94
C LEU A 156 -1.82 33.28 -16.93
N SER A 157 -0.61 32.95 -16.45
CA SER A 157 0.09 33.76 -15.44
C SER A 157 1.60 33.60 -15.54
N ARG A 158 2.35 34.62 -15.09
CA ARG A 158 3.80 34.61 -14.93
C ARG A 158 4.22 35.61 -13.85
N THR A 159 4.65 35.09 -12.71
CA THR A 159 5.15 35.85 -11.56
C THR A 159 6.68 35.78 -11.50
N GLY A 160 7.29 36.15 -10.36
CA GLY A 160 8.71 35.85 -10.10
C GLY A 160 8.95 34.39 -9.67
N THR A 161 7.94 33.72 -9.14
CA THR A 161 8.03 32.40 -8.48
C THR A 161 7.47 31.26 -9.32
N PHE A 162 6.51 31.52 -10.20
CA PHE A 162 5.92 30.51 -11.10
C PHE A 162 5.39 31.13 -12.40
N ALA A 163 5.18 30.30 -13.42
CA ALA A 163 4.33 30.61 -14.57
C ALA A 163 3.37 29.44 -14.83
N VAL A 164 2.20 29.73 -15.38
CA VAL A 164 1.17 28.75 -15.71
C VAL A 164 0.69 28.95 -17.14
N TRP A 165 0.67 27.86 -17.90
CA TRP A 165 0.06 27.75 -19.22
C TRP A 165 -1.12 26.78 -19.16
N ARG A 166 -2.07 26.97 -20.07
CA ARG A 166 -3.22 26.09 -20.26
C ARG A 166 -3.20 25.57 -21.70
N LEU A 167 -3.42 24.27 -21.87
CA LEU A 167 -3.66 23.64 -23.17
C LEU A 167 -4.97 24.19 -23.79
N GLN A 168 -4.96 24.49 -25.09
CA GLN A 168 -6.17 24.99 -25.78
C GLN A 168 -7.24 23.88 -25.92
N ALA A 169 -6.80 22.64 -26.15
CA ALA A 169 -7.68 21.48 -26.08
C ALA A 169 -8.27 21.33 -24.66
N THR A 170 -9.50 20.82 -24.58
CA THR A 170 -10.21 20.67 -23.31
C THR A 170 -9.91 19.32 -22.68
N SER A 171 -9.56 19.33 -21.41
CA SER A 171 -9.19 18.13 -20.65
C SER A 171 -10.04 17.98 -19.38
N ALA A 172 -10.26 16.73 -18.98
CA ALA A 172 -10.85 16.33 -17.70
C ALA A 172 -10.35 14.95 -17.32
N ARG A 173 -10.59 14.52 -16.08
CA ARG A 173 -10.28 13.14 -15.67
C ARG A 173 -11.08 12.09 -16.45
N MET A 174 -12.29 12.44 -16.89
CA MET A 174 -13.16 11.57 -17.68
C MET A 174 -13.71 12.36 -18.85
N MET A 175 -13.67 11.79 -20.05
CA MET A 175 -13.98 12.47 -21.30
C MET A 175 -14.77 11.55 -22.23
N LEU A 176 -15.75 12.10 -22.96
CA LEU A 176 -16.37 11.42 -24.10
C LEU A 176 -15.63 11.85 -25.37
N VAL A 177 -14.97 10.89 -26.02
CA VAL A 177 -14.24 11.07 -27.27
C VAL A 177 -15.13 10.60 -28.42
N GLN A 178 -15.28 11.44 -29.45
CA GLN A 178 -16.02 11.16 -30.68
C GLN A 178 -15.26 11.74 -31.87
N GLY A 179 -14.44 10.93 -32.53
CA GLY A 179 -13.46 11.41 -33.50
C GLY A 179 -12.48 12.39 -32.83
N SER A 180 -12.30 13.57 -33.44
CA SER A 180 -11.52 14.67 -32.86
C SER A 180 -12.23 15.46 -31.75
N THR A 181 -13.52 15.21 -31.50
CA THR A 181 -14.28 15.92 -30.46
C THR A 181 -14.06 15.29 -29.10
N VAL A 182 -13.55 16.07 -28.13
CA VAL A 182 -13.35 15.66 -26.74
C VAL A 182 -14.30 16.48 -25.83
N THR A 183 -15.27 15.81 -25.20
CA THR A 183 -16.21 16.43 -24.27
C THR A 183 -15.84 16.07 -22.82
N PRO A 184 -15.52 17.03 -21.94
CA PRO A 184 -15.23 16.72 -20.54
C PRO A 184 -16.49 16.28 -19.79
N LEU A 185 -16.37 15.24 -18.95
CA LEU A 185 -17.44 14.71 -18.12
C LEU A 185 -17.10 14.80 -16.62
N PRO A 186 -18.08 15.08 -15.73
CA PRO A 186 -17.85 15.07 -14.29
C PRO A 186 -17.44 13.69 -13.76
N ALA A 187 -16.30 13.61 -13.08
CA ALA A 187 -15.84 12.41 -12.38
C ALA A 187 -15.31 12.73 -10.98
N GLY A 188 -15.62 11.87 -10.01
CA GLY A 188 -15.06 11.89 -8.67
C GLY A 188 -13.81 10.99 -8.56
N ARG A 189 -13.19 10.97 -7.37
CA ARG A 189 -11.90 10.28 -7.18
C ARG A 189 -11.94 8.75 -7.34
N ILE A 190 -13.10 8.13 -7.10
CA ILE A 190 -13.33 6.67 -7.13
C ILE A 190 -14.64 6.27 -7.82
N ASN A 191 -15.43 7.24 -8.30
CA ASN A 191 -16.74 7.00 -8.90
C ASN A 191 -17.15 8.16 -9.82
N ALA A 192 -18.14 7.92 -10.67
CA ALA A 192 -18.82 8.95 -11.44
C ALA A 192 -20.29 8.57 -11.69
N ARG A 193 -21.15 9.57 -11.91
CA ARG A 193 -22.50 9.38 -12.45
C ARG A 193 -22.79 10.53 -13.40
N VAL A 194 -23.07 10.22 -14.66
CA VAL A 194 -23.27 11.22 -15.73
C VAL A 194 -24.39 10.76 -16.65
N GLN A 195 -25.31 11.66 -17.00
CA GLN A 195 -26.26 11.41 -18.08
C GLN A 195 -25.57 11.74 -19.40
N ILE A 196 -25.22 10.72 -20.18
CA ILE A 196 -24.65 10.90 -21.51
C ILE A 196 -25.81 11.08 -22.51
N PRO A 197 -25.84 12.17 -23.30
CA PRO A 197 -26.91 12.40 -24.27
C PRO A 197 -26.85 11.38 -25.43
N ALA A 198 -27.98 11.22 -26.10
CA ALA A 198 -28.02 10.58 -27.41
C ALA A 198 -27.13 11.35 -28.40
N GLY A 199 -26.52 10.62 -29.34
CA GLY A 199 -25.60 11.15 -30.34
C GLY A 199 -25.48 10.18 -31.52
N THR A 200 -24.39 10.33 -32.28
CA THR A 200 -24.16 9.59 -33.53
C THR A 200 -22.77 8.95 -33.53
N GLY A 201 -22.59 7.93 -34.39
CA GLY A 201 -21.30 7.27 -34.60
C GLY A 201 -20.77 6.50 -33.38
N GLU A 202 -19.51 6.11 -33.47
CA GLU A 202 -18.76 5.49 -32.38
C GLU A 202 -18.30 6.56 -31.38
N ARG A 203 -18.43 6.26 -30.08
CA ARG A 203 -18.08 7.18 -28.99
C ARG A 203 -17.45 6.38 -27.86
N THR A 204 -16.30 6.81 -27.38
CA THR A 204 -15.56 6.13 -26.31
C THR A 204 -15.49 7.03 -25.10
N LEU A 205 -15.88 6.51 -23.94
CA LEU A 205 -15.61 7.18 -22.66
C LEU A 205 -14.20 6.81 -22.21
N LEU A 206 -13.32 7.80 -22.23
CA LEU A 206 -11.92 7.72 -21.81
C LEU A 206 -11.85 8.23 -20.37
N LEU A 207 -11.49 7.36 -19.44
CA LEU A 207 -11.07 7.70 -18.09
C LEU A 207 -9.54 7.77 -18.08
N ALA A 208 -8.97 8.93 -17.76
CA ALA A 208 -7.53 9.19 -17.81
C ALA A 208 -6.75 8.54 -16.65
N GLU A 209 -7.15 7.35 -16.21
CA GLU A 209 -6.43 6.52 -15.23
C GLU A 209 -5.85 5.29 -15.96
N PRO A 210 -4.74 4.70 -15.48
CA PRO A 210 -4.24 3.43 -16.02
C PRO A 210 -5.34 2.38 -16.10
N ALA A 211 -5.37 1.62 -17.20
CA ALA A 211 -6.34 0.56 -17.44
C ALA A 211 -6.13 -0.59 -16.45
N ASP A 212 -7.15 -0.93 -15.66
CA ASP A 212 -7.09 -2.03 -14.70
C ASP A 212 -8.47 -2.66 -14.40
N ASP A 213 -8.46 -3.92 -13.93
CA ASP A 213 -9.66 -4.64 -13.47
C ASP A 213 -10.33 -3.99 -12.23
N GLY A 214 -9.71 -2.97 -11.64
CA GLY A 214 -10.26 -2.21 -10.53
C GLY A 214 -11.45 -1.35 -10.95
N TRP A 215 -11.50 -0.84 -12.18
CA TRP A 215 -12.60 0.01 -12.65
C TRP A 215 -13.79 -0.78 -13.22
N LYS A 216 -14.98 -0.44 -12.73
CA LYS A 216 -16.26 -1.01 -13.17
C LYS A 216 -17.24 0.07 -13.61
N ALA A 217 -17.76 -0.07 -14.83
CA ALA A 217 -18.70 0.88 -15.43
C ALA A 217 -20.01 0.20 -15.83
N THR A 218 -21.11 0.94 -15.75
CA THR A 218 -22.43 0.51 -16.24
C THR A 218 -23.13 1.62 -17.01
N LEU A 219 -23.83 1.28 -18.09
CA LEU A 219 -24.75 2.18 -18.80
C LEU A 219 -26.18 1.66 -18.67
N ASN A 220 -27.09 2.49 -18.17
CA ASN A 220 -28.49 2.11 -17.90
C ASN A 220 -28.62 0.80 -17.07
N GLY A 221 -27.67 0.54 -16.18
CA GLY A 221 -27.62 -0.64 -15.31
C GLY A 221 -26.99 -1.90 -15.92
N ARG A 222 -26.53 -1.88 -17.18
CA ARG A 222 -25.77 -2.99 -17.79
C ARG A 222 -24.27 -2.71 -17.68
N GLU A 223 -23.48 -3.70 -17.26
CA GLU A 223 -22.01 -3.58 -17.22
C GLU A 223 -21.43 -3.37 -18.63
N LEU A 224 -20.45 -2.49 -18.75
CA LEU A 224 -19.71 -2.23 -19.99
C LEU A 224 -18.38 -3.00 -19.98
N LYS A 225 -17.99 -3.52 -21.14
CA LYS A 225 -16.67 -4.12 -21.31
C LYS A 225 -15.60 -3.02 -21.26
N ALA A 226 -14.60 -3.21 -20.41
CA ALA A 226 -13.38 -2.40 -20.38
C ALA A 226 -12.50 -2.70 -21.60
N HIS A 227 -11.84 -1.67 -22.13
CA HIS A 227 -10.74 -1.79 -23.09
C HIS A 227 -9.67 -0.72 -22.79
N THR A 228 -8.47 -0.87 -23.34
CA THR A 228 -7.39 0.13 -23.19
C THR A 228 -7.42 1.14 -24.33
N VAL A 229 -7.29 2.42 -24.02
CA VAL A 229 -7.27 3.55 -24.97
C VAL A 229 -5.87 4.18 -24.99
N ASP A 230 -5.37 4.53 -26.18
CA ASP A 230 -4.03 5.10 -26.41
C ASP A 230 -2.85 4.27 -25.83
N GLY A 231 -3.07 2.98 -25.57
CA GLY A 231 -2.10 2.07 -24.97
C GLY A 231 -2.04 2.06 -23.44
N TRP A 232 -2.72 2.98 -22.74
CA TRP A 232 -2.60 3.13 -21.28
C TRP A 232 -3.92 3.39 -20.53
N ALA A 233 -4.88 4.12 -21.13
CA ALA A 233 -6.04 4.66 -20.44
C ALA A 233 -7.19 3.67 -20.32
N GLN A 234 -7.96 3.76 -19.24
CA GLN A 234 -9.19 3.02 -19.07
C GLN A 234 -10.30 3.53 -20.01
N GLY A 235 -10.72 2.70 -20.97
CA GLY A 235 -11.81 2.99 -21.93
C GLY A 235 -13.07 2.14 -21.77
N TYR A 236 -14.19 2.68 -22.26
CA TYR A 236 -15.48 2.01 -22.40
C TYR A 236 -16.25 2.53 -23.62
N ASP A 237 -16.88 1.63 -24.38
CA ASP A 237 -17.71 1.99 -25.55
C ASP A 237 -19.10 2.50 -25.15
N ILE A 238 -19.54 3.62 -25.75
CA ILE A 238 -20.80 4.29 -25.43
C ILE A 238 -21.73 4.31 -26.65
N PRO A 239 -22.75 3.42 -26.71
CA PRO A 239 -23.72 3.36 -27.81
C PRO A 239 -24.37 4.72 -28.15
N PRO A 240 -24.78 4.94 -29.42
CA PRO A 240 -25.41 6.20 -29.87
C PRO A 240 -26.59 6.67 -29.01
N ALA A 241 -27.37 5.75 -28.43
CA ALA A 241 -28.52 6.07 -27.58
C ALA A 241 -28.16 6.84 -26.28
N GLY A 242 -26.91 6.71 -25.78
CA GLY A 242 -26.51 7.29 -24.49
C GLY A 242 -27.23 6.65 -23.29
N GLY A 243 -27.38 7.41 -22.21
CA GLY A 243 -28.04 6.96 -20.99
C GLY A 243 -27.37 7.38 -19.69
N GLU A 244 -27.83 6.82 -18.58
CA GLU A 244 -27.21 7.03 -17.26
C GLU A 244 -25.95 6.15 -17.16
N PHE A 245 -24.78 6.78 -17.30
CA PHE A 245 -23.49 6.15 -17.06
C PHE A 245 -23.10 6.24 -15.58
N LYS A 246 -22.60 5.14 -15.03
CA LYS A 246 -22.04 5.04 -13.68
C LYS A 246 -20.68 4.38 -13.73
N LEU A 247 -19.73 4.89 -12.95
CA LEU A 247 -18.39 4.33 -12.76
C LEU A 247 -18.13 4.14 -11.26
N ALA A 248 -17.43 3.08 -10.89
CA ALA A 248 -16.90 2.85 -9.55
C ALA A 248 -15.57 2.07 -9.61
N ARG A 249 -14.62 2.41 -8.73
CA ARG A 249 -13.43 1.59 -8.48
C ARG A 249 -13.74 0.56 -7.40
N SER A 250 -13.66 -0.72 -7.73
CA SER A 250 -13.76 -1.79 -6.75
C SER A 250 -12.58 -1.73 -5.79
N MET A 251 -12.85 -1.95 -4.50
CA MET A 251 -11.80 -1.96 -3.45
C MET A 251 -11.62 -3.35 -2.84
N SER A 252 -12.25 -4.39 -3.40
CA SER A 252 -12.35 -5.72 -2.79
C SER A 252 -10.96 -6.32 -2.55
N MET A 253 -10.08 -6.29 -3.55
CA MET A 253 -8.69 -6.77 -3.43
C MET A 253 -7.92 -6.04 -2.32
N ARG A 254 -8.08 -4.70 -2.23
CA ARG A 254 -7.42 -3.90 -1.19
C ARG A 254 -7.95 -4.21 0.22
N HIS A 255 -9.25 -4.44 0.38
CA HIS A 255 -9.81 -4.86 1.67
C HIS A 255 -9.28 -6.24 2.08
N THR A 256 -9.24 -7.20 1.16
CA THR A 256 -8.63 -8.52 1.42
C THR A 256 -7.17 -8.39 1.83
N TRP A 257 -6.37 -7.57 1.13
CA TRP A 257 -4.96 -7.37 1.48
C TRP A 257 -4.76 -6.68 2.83
N VAL A 258 -5.55 -5.64 3.15
CA VAL A 258 -5.52 -4.96 4.46
C VAL A 258 -5.94 -5.91 5.59
N VAL A 259 -6.89 -6.82 5.35
CA VAL A 259 -7.25 -7.88 6.32
C VAL A 259 -6.08 -8.87 6.51
N ILE A 260 -5.40 -9.29 5.43
CA ILE A 260 -4.21 -10.15 5.52
C ILE A 260 -3.08 -9.46 6.30
N GLN A 261 -2.82 -8.17 6.03
CA GLN A 261 -1.84 -7.37 6.78
C GLN A 261 -2.22 -7.23 8.26
N GLY A 262 -3.50 -6.99 8.58
CA GLY A 262 -4.01 -6.94 9.95
C GLY A 262 -3.84 -8.26 10.70
N ILE A 263 -4.12 -9.40 10.03
CA ILE A 263 -3.87 -10.74 10.58
C ILE A 263 -2.37 -10.97 10.80
N ALA A 264 -1.51 -10.59 9.86
CA ALA A 264 -0.06 -10.74 10.00
C ALA A 264 0.50 -9.92 11.19
N VAL A 265 0.06 -8.68 11.37
CA VAL A 265 0.41 -7.85 12.53
C VAL A 265 -0.10 -8.48 13.83
N LEU A 266 -1.33 -9.02 13.85
CA LEU A 266 -1.88 -9.72 15.01
C LEU A 266 -1.08 -10.99 15.35
N VAL A 267 -0.64 -11.77 14.36
CA VAL A 267 0.22 -12.94 14.56
C VAL A 267 1.58 -12.52 15.14
N VAL A 268 2.20 -11.46 14.62
CA VAL A 268 3.45 -10.93 15.18
C VAL A 268 3.27 -10.45 16.62
N LEU A 269 2.16 -9.77 16.94
CA LEU A 269 1.83 -9.37 18.31
C LEU A 269 1.64 -10.57 19.24
N VAL A 270 0.93 -11.62 18.79
CA VAL A 270 0.72 -12.86 19.58
C VAL A 270 2.05 -13.60 19.82
N LEU A 271 2.93 -13.66 18.83
CA LEU A 271 4.27 -14.26 18.98
C LEU A 271 5.21 -13.39 19.86
N ALA A 272 4.96 -12.09 19.95
CA ALA A 272 5.69 -11.16 20.81
C ALA A 272 5.14 -11.09 22.25
N LEU A 273 3.99 -11.71 22.55
CA LEU A 273 3.50 -11.81 23.93
C LEU A 273 4.44 -12.73 24.74
N PRO A 274 5.03 -12.25 25.86
CA PRO A 274 5.81 -13.12 26.73
C PRO A 274 4.88 -14.20 27.30
N GLY A 275 5.17 -15.46 26.97
CA GLY A 275 4.30 -16.59 27.29
C GLY A 275 3.98 -16.67 28.78
N ALA A 276 2.71 -16.47 29.12
CA ALA A 276 2.23 -16.61 30.49
C ALA A 276 2.35 -18.08 30.91
N GLN A 277 3.37 -18.39 31.73
CA GLN A 277 3.54 -19.71 32.31
C GLN A 277 2.29 -20.09 33.10
N ALA A 278 1.61 -21.14 32.67
CA ALA A 278 0.42 -21.70 33.32
C ALA A 278 0.81 -22.50 34.59
N ASP A 279 1.55 -21.87 35.49
CA ASP A 279 2.16 -22.52 36.65
C ASP A 279 1.28 -22.38 37.90
N ASN A 280 0.52 -23.45 38.14
CA ASN A 280 0.16 -24.01 39.45
C ASN A 280 -0.98 -23.33 40.25
N LEU A 281 -2.17 -23.94 40.11
CA LEU A 281 -3.20 -24.00 41.14
C LEU A 281 -2.71 -24.78 42.37
N VAL A 282 -1.83 -24.19 43.18
CA VAL A 282 -1.47 -24.74 44.51
C VAL A 282 -2.31 -24.05 45.58
N PHE A 283 -3.28 -24.79 46.09
CA PHE A 283 -4.22 -24.36 47.13
C PHE A 283 -3.53 -24.37 48.51
N THR A 284 -2.75 -23.32 48.83
CA THR A 284 -2.08 -23.13 50.14
C THR A 284 -3.06 -22.71 51.25
N GLY A 285 -4.11 -23.52 51.46
CA GLY A 285 -5.07 -23.39 52.56
C GLY A 285 -4.53 -23.93 53.90
N ASP A 286 -3.28 -23.62 54.25
CA ASP A 286 -2.62 -24.23 55.41
C ASP A 286 -2.88 -23.43 56.71
N ARG A 287 -3.94 -23.80 57.44
CA ARG A 287 -4.00 -23.69 58.92
C ARG A 287 -5.18 -24.41 59.57
N GLU A 288 -4.91 -24.87 60.79
CA GLU A 288 -5.86 -25.10 61.88
C GLU A 288 -6.92 -26.22 61.76
N ARG A 289 -6.58 -27.42 62.29
CA ARG A 289 -7.29 -27.99 63.46
C ARG A 289 -6.65 -29.22 64.11
N ARG A 290 -6.07 -28.96 65.29
CA ARG A 290 -5.94 -29.76 66.52
C ARG A 290 -6.48 -31.23 66.59
N ARG A 291 -5.66 -32.03 67.31
CA ARG A 291 -5.97 -33.04 68.37
C ARG A 291 -6.20 -34.53 68.00
N ARG A 292 -5.56 -35.38 68.83
CA ARG A 292 -5.70 -36.86 69.02
C ARG A 292 -5.19 -37.71 67.83
N GLY A 293 -4.40 -38.78 68.01
CA GLY A 293 -3.72 -39.31 69.19
C GLY A 293 -3.48 -40.84 69.11
N ARG A 294 -2.86 -41.43 70.15
CA ARG A 294 -2.90 -42.87 70.53
C ARG A 294 -1.98 -43.88 69.78
N ARG A 295 -0.79 -44.09 70.37
CA ARG A 295 -0.09 -45.39 70.63
C ARG A 295 0.22 -46.39 69.49
N GLY A 296 1.52 -46.65 69.31
CA GLY A 296 2.10 -48.00 69.08
C GLY A 296 2.54 -48.35 67.64
N GLY A 297 3.63 -49.09 67.41
CA GLY A 297 4.71 -49.47 68.36
C GLY A 297 5.65 -50.59 67.86
N ARG A 298 6.87 -50.63 68.44
CA ARG A 298 7.91 -51.70 68.37
C ARG A 298 8.59 -52.03 67.00
N ARG A 299 9.93 -52.13 67.07
CA ARG A 299 10.88 -53.14 66.50
C ARG A 299 10.55 -53.77 65.11
N GLY A 300 11.45 -53.85 64.11
CA GLY A 300 12.86 -53.43 63.96
C GLY A 300 13.82 -54.57 63.54
N ARG A 301 15.00 -54.20 62.98
CA ARG A 301 16.21 -55.03 62.69
C ARG A 301 16.22 -55.93 61.41
N ARG A 302 17.40 -55.94 60.74
CA ARG A 302 18.04 -57.01 59.91
C ARG A 302 17.49 -57.23 58.48
N ARG A 303 18.37 -57.25 57.45
CA ARG A 303 19.12 -58.38 56.82
C ARG A 303 18.20 -59.45 56.19
N ALA A 304 18.48 -60.04 55.01
CA ALA A 304 19.46 -59.80 53.93
C ALA A 304 19.07 -60.66 52.70
N THR A 305 19.90 -60.69 51.63
CA THR A 305 20.11 -61.82 50.66
C THR A 305 19.02 -62.91 50.55
N GLY A 306 18.37 -63.17 49.42
CA GLY A 306 18.70 -62.91 48.00
C GLY A 306 19.07 -64.22 47.27
N ALA A 307 18.51 -64.48 46.08
CA ALA A 307 18.80 -65.68 45.27
C ALA A 307 18.37 -65.54 43.79
N HIS A 308 19.18 -66.08 42.88
CA HIS A 308 18.89 -66.66 41.55
C HIS A 308 18.12 -65.85 40.46
N VAL A 309 18.49 -65.76 39.16
CA VAL A 309 19.26 -66.59 38.19
C VAL A 309 18.50 -67.86 37.73
N GLN A 310 18.13 -68.11 36.46
CA GLN A 310 18.44 -67.53 35.12
C GLN A 310 17.10 -67.29 34.35
N HIS A 311 16.92 -67.01 33.03
CA HIS A 311 17.81 -67.00 31.84
C HIS A 311 17.51 -65.77 30.91
N GLY A 312 17.38 -65.74 29.57
CA GLY A 312 17.29 -66.75 28.47
C GLY A 312 17.36 -66.11 27.06
N THR A 313 17.61 -66.93 26.02
CA THR A 313 18.04 -66.55 24.64
C THR A 313 17.99 -67.79 23.70
N PRO A 314 18.27 -67.76 22.37
CA PRO A 314 18.17 -66.70 21.32
C PRO A 314 17.63 -67.24 19.93
N LEU A 315 17.97 -66.56 18.82
CA LEU A 315 17.99 -66.97 17.37
C LEU A 315 16.77 -66.62 16.47
N ALA A 316 16.87 -66.53 15.13
CA ALA A 316 17.73 -65.74 14.19
C ALA A 316 17.63 -66.26 12.72
N LEU A 317 17.44 -65.36 11.72
CA LEU A 317 17.91 -65.37 10.29
C LEU A 317 17.60 -66.60 9.36
N GLU A 318 17.40 -66.55 8.03
CA GLU A 318 17.38 -65.48 6.98
C GLU A 318 16.58 -65.95 5.70
N PRO A 319 16.15 -65.09 4.73
CA PRO A 319 15.31 -65.47 3.55
C PRO A 319 15.79 -65.06 2.11
N PRO A 320 15.45 -65.79 1.00
CA PRO A 320 15.92 -65.45 -0.37
C PRO A 320 14.87 -65.34 -1.54
N LYS A 321 15.08 -64.34 -2.43
CA LYS A 321 14.97 -64.22 -3.92
C LYS A 321 13.78 -64.74 -4.81
N GLU A 322 13.22 -63.79 -5.60
CA GLU A 322 12.96 -63.77 -7.09
C GLU A 322 11.98 -64.75 -7.82
N PRO A 323 11.49 -64.47 -9.06
CA PRO A 323 11.36 -63.21 -9.85
C PRO A 323 9.95 -63.01 -10.55
N SER A 324 9.88 -62.10 -11.56
CA SER A 324 8.75 -61.73 -12.47
C SER A 324 8.57 -62.72 -13.66
N PRO A 325 7.70 -62.53 -14.71
CA PRO A 325 6.62 -61.53 -14.97
C PRO A 325 5.29 -62.12 -15.53
N GLU A 326 4.30 -61.28 -15.90
CA GLU A 326 3.50 -61.48 -17.14
C GLU A 326 2.69 -60.22 -17.58
N GLU A 327 2.75 -59.89 -18.87
CA GLU A 327 1.72 -59.15 -19.63
C GLU A 327 0.93 -60.18 -20.47
N VAL A 328 -0.32 -59.90 -20.89
CA VAL A 328 -0.81 -60.14 -22.27
C VAL A 328 -2.29 -59.73 -22.44
N SER A 329 -2.54 -59.02 -23.55
CA SER A 329 -3.83 -58.71 -24.22
C SER A 329 -4.85 -57.79 -23.55
#